data_AF-A0A2E5F9W5-F1
#
_entry.id   AF-A0A2E5F9W5-F1
#
_cell.length_a   1.000
_cell.length_b   1.000
_cell.length_c   1.000
_cell.angle_alpha   90.00
_cell.angle_beta   90.00
_cell.angle_gamma   90.00
#
_symmetry.space_group_name_H-M   'P 1'
#
loop_
_entity.id
_entity.type
_entity.pdbx_description
1 polymer ?
#
loop_
_entity_poly.entity_id
_entity_poly.type
_entity_poly.pdbx_seq_one_letter_code
_entity_poly.pdbx_strand_id
1 'polypeptide(L)' 'NMAKMLCAEAAWNAGEACMQTHGGFAFAKEYDIERKWREARLYLIAPISTNMILSYIGQHVLGMPKSY' A
#
# COMPACT_ATOMS: atom_id res chain seq x y z
N ASN A 1 -12.53 5.15 -0.46
CA ASN A 1 -11.47 5.13 0.57
C ASN A 1 -11.06 3.71 0.97
N MET A 2 -11.96 2.86 1.50
CA MET A 2 -11.61 1.47 1.87
C MET A 2 -11.06 0.63 0.70
N ALA A 3 -11.69 0.67 -0.47
CA ALA A 3 -11.21 -0.09 -1.64
C ALA A 3 -9.77 0.29 -2.05
N LYS A 4 -9.44 1.59 -2.03
CA LYS A 4 -8.09 2.08 -2.32
C LYS A 4 -7.07 1.55 -1.30
N MET A 5 -7.41 1.57 -0.02
CA MET A 5 -6.56 1.05 1.06
C MET A 5 -6.26 -0.44 0.85
N LEU A 6 -7.31 -1.25 0.64
CA LEU A 6 -7.17 -2.68 0.40
C LEU A 6 -6.35 -2.99 -0.85
N CYS A 7 -6.56 -2.25 -1.95
CA CYS A 7 -5.76 -2.42 -3.17
C CYS A 7 -4.29 -2.06 -2.96
N ALA A 8 -4.02 -1.00 -2.19
CA ALA A 8 -2.65 -0.57 -1.88
C ALA A 8 -1.91 -1.62 -1.02
N GLU A 9 -2.57 -2.17 -0.01
CA GLU A 9 -2.03 -3.26 0.82
C GLU A 9 -1.80 -4.54 0.01
N ALA A 10 -2.77 -4.92 -0.84
CA ALA A 10 -2.62 -6.07 -1.72
C ALA A 10 -1.44 -5.91 -2.69
N ALA A 11 -1.30 -4.73 -3.31
CA ALA A 11 -0.19 -4.42 -4.20
C ALA A 11 1.17 -4.47 -3.47
N TRP A 12 1.23 -3.93 -2.25
CA TRP A 12 2.42 -3.99 -1.41
C TRP A 12 2.82 -5.43 -1.08
N ASN A 13 1.87 -6.23 -0.59
CA ASN A 13 2.12 -7.62 -0.22
C ASN A 13 2.53 -8.48 -1.43
N ALA A 14 1.92 -8.24 -2.60
CA ALA A 14 2.31 -8.90 -3.83
C ALA A 14 3.75 -8.52 -4.26
N GLY A 15 4.11 -7.24 -4.16
CA GLY A 15 5.46 -6.77 -4.42
C GLY A 15 6.49 -7.42 -3.49
N GLU A 16 6.23 -7.45 -2.18
CA GLU A 16 7.09 -8.09 -1.17
C GLU A 16 7.28 -9.59 -1.45
N ALA A 17 6.19 -10.29 -1.78
CA ALA A 17 6.27 -11.70 -2.15
C ALA A 17 7.17 -11.92 -3.38
N CYS A 18 7.08 -11.05 -4.40
CA CYS A 18 7.93 -11.12 -5.58
C CYS A 18 9.40 -10.87 -5.24
N MET A 19 9.69 -9.85 -4.42
CA MET A 19 11.04 -9.52 -3.94
C MET A 19 11.67 -10.71 -3.21
N GLN A 20 10.94 -11.29 -2.26
CA GLN A 20 11.41 -12.43 -1.47
C GLN A 20 11.64 -13.68 -2.33
N THR A 21 10.78 -13.93 -3.32
CA THR A 21 10.86 -15.11 -4.19
C THR A 21 12.06 -15.06 -5.14
N HIS A 22 12.35 -13.89 -5.72
CA HIS A 22 13.41 -13.73 -6.71
C HIS A 22 14.78 -13.37 -6.08
N GLY A 23 14.83 -13.13 -4.77
CA GLY A 23 16.06 -12.86 -4.04
C GLY A 23 16.82 -11.66 -4.62
N GLY A 24 18.14 -11.78 -4.73
CA GLY A 24 18.98 -10.72 -5.30
C GLY A 24 18.59 -10.33 -6.74
N PHE A 25 18.00 -11.25 -7.50
CA PHE A 25 17.57 -10.97 -8.87
C PHE A 25 16.33 -10.08 -8.95
N ALA A 26 15.56 -9.93 -7.85
CA ALA A 26 14.44 -9.00 -7.78
C ALA A 26 14.85 -7.52 -7.94
N PHE A 27 16.13 -7.20 -7.69
CA PHE A 27 16.69 -5.86 -7.86
C PHE A 27 17.15 -5.57 -9.29
N ALA A 28 17.18 -6.59 -10.14
CA ALA A 28 17.57 -6.46 -11.54
C ALA A 28 16.40 -5.85 -12.35
N LYS A 29 16.72 -5.17 -13.46
CA LYS A 29 15.71 -4.48 -14.29
C LYS A 29 15.00 -5.43 -15.26
N GLU A 30 15.49 -6.66 -15.39
CA GLU A 30 15.09 -7.65 -16.36
C GLU A 30 13.61 -8.07 -16.20
N TYR A 31 13.08 -8.01 -14.99
CA TYR A 31 11.68 -8.33 -14.68
C TYR A 31 10.88 -7.16 -14.09
N ASP A 32 11.48 -5.97 -13.97
CA ASP A 32 10.85 -4.76 -13.41
C ASP A 32 10.20 -4.94 -11.99
N ILE A 33 10.63 -5.96 -11.22
CA ILE A 33 10.07 -6.26 -9.89
C ILE A 33 10.39 -5.10 -8.93
N GLU A 34 11.64 -4.63 -8.90
CA GLU A 34 12.07 -3.51 -8.08
C GLU A 34 11.27 -2.21 -8.36
N ARG A 35 10.83 -2.01 -9.61
CA ARG A 35 10.12 -0.83 -10.07
C ARG A 35 8.70 -0.92 -9.58
N LYS A 36 8.03 -2.06 -9.80
CA LYS A 36 6.67 -2.30 -9.33
C LYS A 36 6.60 -2.26 -7.80
N TRP A 37 7.63 -2.76 -7.12
CA TRP A 37 7.74 -2.65 -5.67
C TRP A 37 7.83 -1.20 -5.18
N ARG A 38 8.68 -0.36 -5.80
CA ARG A 38 8.76 1.08 -5.50
C ARG A 38 7.43 1.81 -5.78
N GLU A 39 6.77 1.49 -6.89
CA GLU A 39 5.46 2.04 -7.25
C GLU A 39 4.38 1.63 -6.23
N ALA A 40 4.35 0.36 -5.78
CA ALA A 40 3.41 -0.13 -4.79
C ALA A 40 3.55 0.60 -3.44
N ARG A 41 4.78 0.94 -3.03
CA ARG A 41 5.04 1.71 -1.81
C ARG A 41 4.34 3.07 -1.82
N LEU A 42 4.28 3.73 -2.97
CA LEU A 42 3.65 5.04 -3.12
C LEU A 42 2.16 5.01 -2.76
N TYR A 43 1.47 3.91 -3.07
CA TYR A 43 0.03 3.79 -2.80
C TYR A 43 -0.31 3.73 -1.30
N LEU A 44 0.65 3.47 -0.42
CA LEU A 44 0.42 3.53 1.03
C LEU A 44 0.37 4.96 1.58
N ILE A 45 1.02 5.90 0.88
CA ILE A 45 1.18 7.29 1.34
C ILE A 45 0.37 8.30 0.52
N ALA A 46 0.19 8.05 -0.78
CA ALA A 46 -0.44 8.97 -1.73
C ALA A 46 -1.60 8.30 -2.48
N PRO A 47 -2.57 9.07 -3.01
CA PRO A 47 -2.81 10.51 -2.78
C PRO A 47 -3.33 10.82 -1.36
N ILE A 48 -3.77 9.79 -0.62
CA ILE A 48 -4.24 9.88 0.76
C ILE A 48 -3.58 8.74 1.52
N SER A 49 -2.99 9.05 2.68
CA SER A 49 -2.35 8.05 3.54
C SER A 49 -3.37 7.09 4.16
N THR A 50 -2.93 5.87 4.47
CA THR A 50 -3.76 4.88 5.17
C THR A 50 -4.36 5.43 6.47
N ASN A 51 -3.58 6.18 7.25
CA ASN A 51 -4.06 6.77 8.50
C ASN A 51 -5.24 7.72 8.28
N MET A 52 -5.19 8.57 7.25
CA MET A 52 -6.30 9.47 6.93
C MET A 52 -7.54 8.71 6.47
N ILE A 53 -7.37 7.59 5.77
CA ILE A 53 -8.48 6.70 5.39
C ILE A 53 -9.10 6.06 6.64
N LEU A 54 -8.28 5.56 7.56
CA LEU A 54 -8.75 4.96 8.81
C LEU A 54 -9.45 5.98 9.71
N SER A 55 -8.92 7.21 9.84
CA SER A 55 -9.57 8.30 10.56
C SER A 55 -10.94 8.63 9.97
N TYR A 56 -11.06 8.68 8.63
CA TYR A 56 -12.33 8.90 7.96
C TYR A 56 -13.34 7.78 8.26
N ILE A 57 -12.91 6.51 8.20
CA ILE A 57 -13.77 5.36 8.51
C ILE A 57 -14.22 5.40 9.98
N GLY A 58 -13.29 5.62 10.91
CA GLY A 58 -13.59 5.72 12.34
C GLY A 58 -14.63 6.79 12.64
N GLN A 59 -14.42 8.01 12.13
CA GLN A 59 -15.33 9.13 12.40
C GLN A 59 -16.67 9.00 11.65
N HIS A 60 -16.65 8.76 10.34
CA HIS A 60 -17.82 8.91 9.49
C HIS A 60 -18.61 7.62 9.26
N VAL A 61 -17.96 6.46 9.39
CA VAL A 61 -18.62 5.16 9.17
C VAL A 61 -18.94 4.50 10.51
N LEU A 62 -18.00 4.55 11.47
CA LEU A 62 -18.14 3.88 12.77
C LEU A 62 -18.66 4.82 13.88
N GLY A 63 -18.81 6.12 13.62
CA GLY A 63 -19.37 7.08 14.57
C GLY A 63 -18.48 7.41 15.77
N MET A 64 -17.17 7.13 15.66
CA MET A 64 -16.21 7.45 16.71
C MET A 64 -15.98 8.98 16.79
N PRO A 65 -15.63 9.53 17.97
CA PRO A 65 -15.24 10.92 18.06
C PRO A 65 -14.03 11.20 17.16
N LYS A 66 -13.96 12.44 16.64
CA LYS A 66 -12.87 12.87 15.75
C LYS A 66 -11.51 12.70 16.45
N SER A 67 -10.60 12.00 15.79
CA SER A 67 -9.18 11.98 16.15
C SER A 67 -8.52 13.27 15.62
N TYR A 68 -7.65 13.87 16.44
CA TYR A 68 -7.00 15.20 16.31
C TYR A 68 -7.11 15.88 14.91
#